data_AF-A0A846ES59-F1
#
_entry.id   AF-A0A846ES59-F1
#
_cell.length_a   1.000
_cell.length_b   1.000
_cell.length_c   1.000
_cell.angle_alpha   90.00
_cell.angle_beta   90.00
_cell.angle_gamma   90.00
#
_symmetry.space_group_name_H-M   'P 1'
#
loop_
_entity.id
_entity.type
_entity.pdbx_description
1 polymer ?
#
loop_
_entity_poly.entity_id
_entity_poly.type
_entity_poly.pdbx_seq_one_letter_code
_entity_poly.pdbx_strand_id
1 'polypeptide(L)' 'MKRVFDFLNLPNHQIPDYQKFNGGFYPPIRKLLPPKLRDFFRAEIHKLESDLEMIFNWKI' A
#
# COMPACT_ATOMS: atom_id res chain seq x y z
N MET A 1 0.94 -4.70 11.29
CA MET A 1 -0.14 -5.15 12.21
C MET A 1 -0.30 -4.25 13.42
N LYS A 2 0.77 -3.78 14.09
CA LYS A 2 0.65 -2.88 15.26
C LYS A 2 -0.35 -1.73 15.10
N ARG A 3 -0.23 -0.90 14.06
CA ARG A 3 -1.18 0.21 13.79
C ARG A 3 -2.65 -0.25 13.69
N VAL A 4 -2.90 -1.44 13.15
CA VAL A 4 -4.25 -2.02 13.02
C VAL A 4 -4.77 -2.48 14.38
N PHE A 5 -3.93 -3.12 15.19
CA PHE A 5 -4.31 -3.55 16.54
C PHE A 5 -4.56 -2.37 17.47
N ASP A 6 -3.71 -1.34 17.40
CA ASP A 6 -3.90 -0.10 18.14
C ASP A 6 -5.25 0.55 17.77
N PHE A 7 -5.60 0.61 16.47
CA PHE A 7 -6.89 1.13 16.00
C PHE A 7 -8.09 0.33 16.52
N LEU A 8 -7.96 -1.00 16.60
CA LEU A 8 -9.02 -1.89 17.09
C LEU A 8 -9.05 -2.03 18.62
N ASN A 9 -8.15 -1.35 19.35
CA ASN A 9 -7.94 -1.52 20.79
C ASN A 9 -7.66 -2.99 21.19
N LEU A 10 -6.85 -3.68 20.38
CA LEU A 10 -6.46 -5.07 20.60
C LEU A 10 -5.01 -5.16 21.10
N PRO A 11 -4.69 -6.19 21.91
CA PRO A 11 -3.31 -6.44 22.31
C PRO A 11 -2.43 -6.76 21.09
N ASN A 12 -1.20 -6.25 21.09
CA ASN A 12 -0.27 -6.43 19.98
C ASN A 12 0.41 -7.81 20.01
N HIS A 13 -0.37 -8.87 19.83
CA HIS A 13 0.11 -10.24 19.80
C HIS A 13 0.72 -10.57 18.43
N GLN A 14 1.98 -10.99 18.41
CA GLN A 14 2.61 -11.49 17.19
C GLN A 14 2.35 -12.98 17.06
N ILE A 15 1.77 -13.40 15.93
CA ILE A 15 1.64 -14.82 15.58
C ILE A 15 2.99 -15.24 14.98
N PRO A 16 3.77 -16.10 15.67
CA PRO A 16 5.16 -16.40 15.27
C PRO A 16 5.28 -16.97 13.85
N ASP A 17 4.27 -17.73 13.41
CA ASP A 17 4.27 -18.44 12.13
C ASP A 17 3.36 -17.81 11.07
N TYR A 18 2.99 -16.53 11.22
CA TYR A 18 2.17 -15.85 10.23
C TYR A 18 2.98 -15.57 8.95
N GLN A 19 2.93 -16.52 8.02
CA GLN A 19 3.63 -16.41 6.74
C GLN A 19 2.90 -15.43 5.83
N LYS A 20 3.62 -14.40 5.36
CA LYS A 20 3.09 -13.44 4.38
C LYS A 20 2.95 -14.13 3.03
N PHE A 21 1.75 -14.62 2.72
CA PHE A 21 1.47 -15.30 1.46
C PHE A 21 1.03 -14.31 0.37
N ASN A 22 1.99 -13.63 -0.24
CA ASN A 22 1.74 -12.82 -1.43
C ASN A 22 1.94 -13.68 -2.69
N GLY A 23 1.11 -14.70 -2.89
CA GLY A 23 1.27 -15.73 -3.92
C GLY A 23 0.84 -15.33 -5.34
N GLY A 24 0.83 -14.04 -5.67
CA GLY A 24 0.39 -13.55 -6.98
C GLY A 24 1.55 -13.28 -7.94
N PHE A 25 1.47 -13.81 -9.16
CA PHE A 25 2.34 -13.40 -10.26
C PHE A 25 1.74 -12.19 -10.98
N TYR A 26 2.50 -11.09 -11.04
CA TYR A 26 2.16 -9.96 -11.90
C TYR A 26 2.87 -10.12 -13.24
N PRO A 27 2.15 -10.17 -14.37
CA PRO A 27 2.78 -10.21 -15.67
C PRO A 27 3.59 -8.93 -15.92
N PRO A 28 4.72 -9.02 -16.63
CA PRO A 28 5.47 -7.82 -17.01
C PRO A 28 4.60 -6.87 -17.83
N ILE A 29 4.60 -5.59 -17.46
CA ILE A 29 3.95 -4.53 -18.23
C ILE A 29 4.97 -3.75 -19.05
N ARG A 30 4.52 -3.09 -20.11
CA ARG A 30 5.39 -2.27 -20.97
C ARG A 30 6.08 -1.19 -20.14
N LYS A 31 7.39 -1.01 -20.29
CA LYS A 31 8.21 -0.08 -19.47
C LYS A 31 7.70 1.37 -19.42
N LEU A 32 6.99 1.82 -20.45
CA LEU A 32 6.42 3.18 -20.53
C LEU A 32 5.07 3.33 -19.82
N LEU A 33 4.43 2.23 -19.43
CA LEU A 33 3.11 2.24 -18.80
C LEU A 33 3.13 2.66 -17.32
N PRO A 34 4.07 2.19 -16.46
CA PRO A 34 4.17 2.65 -15.07
C PRO A 34 4.24 4.17 -14.91
N PRO A 35 5.13 4.91 -15.60
CA PRO A 35 5.19 6.37 -15.43
C PRO A 35 3.92 7.06 -15.92
N LYS A 36 3.29 6.57 -17.00
CA LYS A 36 2.02 7.12 -17.49
C LYS A 36 0.88 6.93 -16.50
N LEU A 37 0.77 5.75 -15.88
CA LEU A 37 -0.25 5.49 -14.86
C LEU A 37 -0.02 6.36 -13.62
N ARG A 38 1.23 6.54 -13.21
CA ARG A 38 1.59 7.43 -12.09
C ARG A 38 1.16 8.87 -12.37
N ASP A 39 1.45 9.37 -13.56
CA ASP A 39 1.10 10.74 -13.92
C ASP A 39 -0.42 10.90 -14.05
N PHE A 40 -1.11 9.89 -14.58
CA PHE A 40 -2.57 9.86 -14.68
C PHE A 40 -3.27 9.94 -13.31
N PHE A 41 -2.80 9.18 -12.31
CA PHE A 41 -3.43 9.12 -10.97
C PHE A 41 -2.87 10.14 -9.96
N ARG A 42 -2.02 11.08 -10.40
CA ARG A 42 -1.28 11.96 -9.48
C ARG A 42 -2.22 12.79 -8.59
N ALA A 43 -3.29 13.33 -9.16
CA ALA A 43 -4.22 14.19 -8.42
C ALA A 43 -4.97 13.39 -7.34
N GLU A 44 -5.41 12.19 -7.68
CA GLU A 44 -6.13 11.28 -6.80
C GLU A 44 -5.23 10.76 -5.67
N ILE A 45 -3.95 10.47 -5.97
CA ILE A 45 -2.97 10.08 -4.95
C ILE A 45 -2.78 11.22 -3.95
N HIS A 46 -2.57 12.45 -4.41
CA HIS A 46 -2.41 13.59 -3.49
C HIS A 46 -3.67 13.87 -2.67
N LYS A 47 -4.84 13.75 -3.28
CA LYS A 47 -6.12 13.89 -2.54
C LYS A 47 -6.24 12.82 -1.47
N LEU A 48 -5.96 11.56 -1.79
CA LEU A 48 -6.01 10.45 -0.84
C LEU A 48 -5.04 10.64 0.34
N GLU A 49 -3.81 11.08 0.05
CA GLU A 49 -2.80 11.36 1.07
C GLU A 49 -3.23 12.50 2.00
N SER A 50 -3.88 13.53 1.45
CA SER A 50 -4.46 14.63 2.23
C SER A 50 -5.63 14.17 3.09
N ASP A 51 -6.59 13.43 2.51
CA ASP A 51 -7.80 12.97 3.20
C ASP A 51 -7.47 12.01 4.37
N LEU A 52 -6.40 11.23 4.23
CA LEU A 52 -5.93 10.28 5.25
C LEU A 52 -4.81 10.84 6.14
N GLU A 53 -4.36 12.07 5.90
CA GLU A 53 -3.22 12.70 6.56
C GLU A 53 -1.97 11.78 6.61
N MET A 54 -1.78 11.00 5.54
CA MET A 54 -0.76 9.94 5.50
C MET A 54 -0.10 9.88 4.14
N ILE A 55 1.23 9.89 4.13
CA ILE A 55 2.05 9.74 2.93
C ILE A 55 2.30 8.26 2.69
N PHE A 56 1.93 7.77 1.50
CA PHE A 56 2.04 6.36 1.13
C PHE A 56 3.32 6.05 0.35
N ASN A 57 4.05 7.06 -0.15
CA ASN A 57 5.31 6.91 -0.88
C ASN A 57 5.21 5.92 -2.05
N TRP A 58 4.19 6.05 -2.90
CA TRP A 58 3.93 5.15 -4.02
C TRP A 58 5.16 5.09 -4.95
N LYS A 59 5.89 3.98 -4.92
CA LYS A 59 6.97 3.66 -5.86
C LYS A 59 6.36 2.93 -7.05
N ILE A 60 6.04 3.68 -8.11
CA ILE A 60 5.60 3.15 -9.41
C ILE A 60 6.69 3.42 -10.43
#